data_AF-A0A914J851-F1
#
_entry.id   AF-A0A914J851-F1
#
_cell.length_a   1.000
_cell.length_b   1.000
_cell.length_c   1.000
_cell.angle_alpha   90.00
_cell.angle_beta   90.00
_cell.angle_gamma   90.00
#
_symmetry.space_group_name_H-M   'P 1'
#
loop_
_entity.id
_entity.type
_entity.pdbx_description
1 polymer ?
#
loop_
_entity_poly.entity_id
_entity_poly.type
_entity_poly.pdbx_seq_one_letter_code
_entity_poly.pdbx_strand_id
1 'polypeptide(L)'
;MKYCQVAKTQTKCYIERCGDESADRVFSPSNFLCQFKRSQFLNARPCLEDTEPITFLKCDHYCHAKAVQEAKEMNRAHLGKVFTNNELDKYERELSLLCSFQECYRDCHKPILEQSCPRVLADATIDLIQAYVQWHATDIYDWHILSENIEKLPISCSRLTGYNPEEDPVLKIMNNVT
;
A
#
# COMPACT_ATOMS: atom_id res chain seq x y z
N MET A 1 -5.91 -22.06 -2.78
CA MET A 1 -6.74 -20.99 -3.39
C MET A 1 -6.39 -20.87 -4.86
N LYS A 2 -7.39 -20.90 -5.75
CA LYS A 2 -7.18 -20.71 -7.21
C LYS A 2 -6.49 -19.39 -7.53
N TYR A 3 -6.84 -18.32 -6.80
CA TYR A 3 -6.21 -17.01 -6.92
C TYR A 3 -4.66 -17.08 -6.85
N CYS A 4 -4.10 -17.77 -5.85
CA CYS A 4 -2.65 -17.87 -5.71
C CYS A 4 -1.96 -18.69 -6.81
N GLN A 5 -2.67 -19.62 -7.43
CA GLN A 5 -2.14 -20.35 -8.58
C GLN A 5 -2.09 -19.45 -9.82
N VAL A 6 -3.15 -18.66 -10.04
CA VAL A 6 -3.21 -17.66 -11.12
C VAL A 6 -2.12 -16.60 -10.93
N ALA A 7 -2.02 -16.02 -9.73
CA ALA A 7 -0.99 -15.05 -9.38
C ALA A 7 0.42 -15.57 -9.67
N LYS A 8 0.76 -16.79 -9.20
CA LYS A 8 2.06 -17.41 -9.47
C LYS A 8 2.35 -17.56 -10.97
N THR A 9 1.32 -17.93 -11.74
CA THR A 9 1.45 -18.08 -13.20
C THR A 9 1.68 -16.74 -13.89
N GLN A 10 0.98 -15.68 -13.45
CA GLN A 10 1.14 -14.32 -13.96
C GLN A 10 2.53 -13.77 -13.66
N THR A 11 3.01 -13.88 -12.41
CA THR A 11 4.37 -13.45 -12.04
C THR A 11 5.43 -14.20 -12.84
N LYS A 12 5.30 -15.53 -12.99
CA LYS A 12 6.21 -16.32 -13.81
C LYS A 12 6.22 -15.86 -15.27
N CYS A 13 5.05 -15.63 -15.86
CA CYS A 13 4.93 -15.13 -17.23
C CYS A 13 5.62 -13.77 -17.40
N TYR A 14 5.48 -12.87 -16.42
CA TYR A 14 6.14 -11.57 -16.43
C TYR A 14 7.67 -11.71 -16.35
N ILE A 15 8.19 -12.51 -15.42
CA ILE A 15 9.64 -12.79 -15.31
C ILE A 15 10.18 -13.33 -16.64
N GLU A 16 9.53 -14.34 -17.22
CA GLU A 16 9.99 -14.98 -18.45
C GLU A 16 9.93 -14.06 -19.68
N ARG A 17 8.94 -13.17 -19.75
CA ARG A 17 8.76 -12.27 -20.91
C ARG A 17 9.51 -10.96 -20.80
N CYS A 18 9.67 -10.44 -19.58
CA CYS A 18 10.25 -9.12 -19.33
C CYS A 18 11.69 -9.20 -18.79
N GLY A 19 12.16 -10.40 -18.38
CA GLY A 19 13.50 -10.60 -17.83
C GLY A 19 13.71 -9.97 -16.45
N ASP A 20 12.63 -9.68 -15.73
CA ASP A 20 12.67 -9.01 -14.42
C ASP A 20 12.47 -10.03 -13.30
N GLU A 21 13.58 -10.54 -12.76
CA GLU A 21 13.59 -11.52 -11.66
C GLU A 21 13.16 -10.94 -10.31
N SER A 22 13.00 -9.62 -10.19
CA SER A 22 12.58 -8.99 -8.92
C SER A 22 11.07 -9.09 -8.68
N ALA A 23 10.29 -9.44 -9.70
CA ALA A 23 8.82 -9.41 -9.68
C ALA A 23 8.17 -10.31 -8.60
N ASP A 24 8.88 -11.30 -8.07
CA ASP A 24 8.41 -12.16 -6.97
C ASP A 24 8.69 -11.57 -5.58
N ARG A 25 9.54 -10.55 -5.49
CA ARG A 25 9.99 -9.90 -4.24
C ARG A 25 9.38 -8.52 -4.03
N VAL A 26 9.01 -7.82 -5.10
CA VAL A 26 8.33 -6.52 -5.02
C VAL A 26 6.91 -6.65 -4.49
N PHE A 27 6.39 -5.56 -3.93
CA PHE A 27 5.02 -5.53 -3.48
C PHE A 27 4.05 -5.75 -4.65
N SER A 28 3.14 -6.70 -4.45
CA SER A 28 1.88 -6.75 -5.16
C SER A 28 0.83 -7.34 -4.22
N PRO A 29 -0.47 -7.00 -4.39
CA PRO A 29 -1.52 -7.61 -3.59
C PRO A 29 -1.46 -9.14 -3.63
N SER A 30 -1.14 -9.68 -4.81
CA SER A 30 -0.89 -11.10 -5.04
C SER A 30 0.27 -11.66 -4.21
N ASN A 31 1.45 -11.04 -4.26
CA ASN A 31 2.62 -11.50 -3.51
C ASN A 31 2.37 -11.41 -2.00
N PHE A 32 1.81 -10.30 -1.54
CA PHE A 32 1.44 -10.11 -0.13
C PHE A 32 0.52 -11.23 0.36
N LEU A 33 -0.59 -11.48 -0.35
CA LEU A 33 -1.58 -12.47 0.07
C LEU A 33 -1.12 -13.92 -0.11
N CYS A 34 -0.41 -14.22 -1.19
CA CYS A 34 -0.15 -15.60 -1.58
C CYS A 34 1.22 -16.13 -1.16
N GLN A 35 2.22 -15.25 -1.02
CA GLN A 35 3.57 -15.64 -0.65
C GLN A 35 3.88 -15.28 0.80
N PHE A 36 3.55 -14.07 1.24
CA PHE A 36 4.11 -13.53 2.48
C PHE A 36 3.18 -13.61 3.69
N LYS A 37 1.90 -13.31 3.52
CA LYS A 37 0.93 -13.16 4.63
C LYS A 37 -0.26 -14.13 4.52
N ARG A 38 -0.10 -15.24 3.81
CA ARG A 38 -1.22 -16.15 3.49
C ARG A 38 -1.91 -16.72 4.72
N SER A 39 -1.14 -17.21 5.69
CA SER A 39 -1.72 -17.79 6.91
C SER A 39 -2.40 -16.71 7.75
N GLN A 40 -1.79 -15.53 7.86
CA GLN A 40 -2.35 -14.37 8.56
C GLN A 40 -3.65 -13.91 7.89
N PHE A 41 -3.70 -13.84 6.56
CA PHE A 41 -4.92 -13.53 5.81
C PHE A 41 -6.02 -14.56 6.05
N LEU A 42 -5.71 -15.86 5.93
CA LEU A 42 -6.71 -16.91 6.17
C LEU A 42 -7.24 -16.89 7.61
N ASN A 43 -6.40 -16.50 8.57
CA ASN A 43 -6.80 -16.32 9.97
C ASN A 43 -7.70 -15.09 10.14
N ALA A 44 -7.35 -13.95 9.56
CA ALA A 44 -8.10 -12.68 9.64
C ALA A 44 -9.40 -12.68 8.83
N ARG A 45 -9.51 -13.54 7.81
CA ARG A 45 -10.59 -13.56 6.83
C ARG A 45 -11.99 -13.53 7.44
N PRO A 46 -12.35 -14.32 8.47
CA PRO A 46 -13.70 -14.28 9.03
C PRO A 46 -14.08 -12.88 9.55
N CYS A 47 -13.16 -12.20 10.22
CA CYS A 47 -13.41 -10.83 10.70
C CYS A 47 -13.50 -9.82 9.55
N LEU A 48 -12.66 -9.97 8.52
CA LEU A 48 -12.76 -9.14 7.31
C LEU A 48 -14.11 -9.34 6.61
N GLU A 49 -14.58 -10.58 6.47
CA GLU A 49 -15.87 -10.91 5.85
C GLU A 49 -17.05 -10.34 6.65
N ASP A 50 -17.03 -10.48 7.98
CA ASP A 50 -18.10 -9.99 8.85
C ASP A 50 -18.18 -8.45 8.89
N THR A 51 -17.05 -7.78 8.69
CA THR A 51 -16.97 -6.30 8.78
C THR A 51 -17.07 -5.58 7.44
N GLU A 52 -16.86 -6.27 6.32
CA GLU A 52 -16.83 -5.68 4.97
C GLU A 52 -18.03 -4.78 4.66
N PRO A 53 -19.30 -5.17 4.95
CA PRO A 53 -20.43 -4.31 4.61
C PRO A 53 -20.39 -2.96 5.34
N ILE A 54 -19.99 -2.98 6.62
CA ILE A 54 -19.94 -1.76 7.44
C ILE A 54 -18.74 -0.91 7.03
N THR A 55 -17.59 -1.54 6.79
CA THR A 55 -16.39 -0.82 6.43
C THR A 55 -16.49 -0.22 5.02
N PHE A 56 -17.09 -0.93 4.06
CA PHE A 56 -17.39 -0.39 2.74
C PHE A 56 -18.30 0.83 2.86
N LEU A 57 -19.43 0.73 3.58
CA LEU A 57 -20.39 1.83 3.69
C LEU A 57 -19.83 3.05 4.45
N LYS A 58 -19.07 2.84 5.52
CA LYS A 58 -18.59 3.92 6.39
C LYS A 58 -17.24 4.48 5.95
N CYS A 59 -16.29 3.62 5.61
CA CYS A 59 -14.91 4.02 5.39
C CYS A 59 -14.63 4.36 3.94
N ASP A 60 -15.15 3.60 2.97
CA ASP A 60 -14.83 3.83 1.56
C ASP A 60 -15.25 5.22 1.11
N HIS A 61 -16.54 5.54 1.26
CA HIS A 61 -17.08 6.83 0.84
C HIS A 61 -16.45 8.01 1.62
N TYR A 62 -16.29 7.87 2.94
CA TYR A 62 -15.69 8.91 3.78
C TYR A 62 -14.23 9.18 3.40
N CYS A 63 -13.42 8.13 3.28
CA CYS A 63 -12.00 8.27 2.98
C CYS A 63 -11.76 8.67 1.54
N HIS A 64 -12.59 8.22 0.60
CA HIS A 64 -12.54 8.70 -0.78
C HIS A 64 -12.82 10.21 -0.85
N ALA A 65 -13.90 10.67 -0.20
CA ALA A 65 -14.24 12.08 -0.16
C ALA A 65 -13.12 12.92 0.49
N LYS A 66 -12.53 12.42 1.59
CA LYS A 66 -11.41 13.09 2.26
C LYS A 66 -10.15 13.17 1.37
N ALA A 67 -9.74 12.05 0.79
CA ALA A 67 -8.57 12.00 -0.10
C ALA A 67 -8.76 12.90 -1.33
N VAL A 68 -9.95 12.90 -1.94
CA VAL A 68 -10.27 13.78 -3.07
C VAL A 68 -10.31 15.25 -2.64
N GLN A 69 -10.79 15.56 -1.43
CA GLN A 69 -10.74 16.93 -0.90
C GLN A 69 -9.31 17.44 -0.74
N GLU A 70 -8.40 16.59 -0.26
CA GLU A 70 -6.97 16.92 -0.18
C GLU A 70 -6.35 17.09 -1.59
N ALA A 71 -6.92 16.45 -2.61
CA ALA A 71 -6.50 16.51 -4.00
C ALA A 71 -7.28 17.51 -4.88
N LYS A 72 -8.08 18.42 -4.29
CA LYS A 72 -9.15 19.20 -4.98
C LYS A 72 -8.72 20.14 -6.13
N GLU A 73 -7.43 20.26 -6.43
CA GLU A 73 -6.93 21.10 -7.54
C GLU A 73 -6.35 20.31 -8.72
N MET A 74 -6.60 19.00 -8.80
CA MET A 74 -5.83 18.11 -9.67
C MET A 74 -6.64 17.53 -10.82
N ASN A 75 -6.18 17.75 -12.06
CA ASN A 75 -6.64 17.00 -13.24
C ASN A 75 -6.27 15.52 -13.08
N ARG A 76 -7.25 14.72 -12.64
CA ARG A 76 -7.12 13.28 -12.36
C ARG A 76 -6.70 12.52 -13.61
N ALA A 77 -5.85 11.52 -13.43
CA ALA A 77 -5.57 10.57 -14.50
C ALA A 77 -6.78 9.67 -14.77
N HIS A 78 -6.93 9.21 -16.02
CA HIS A 78 -7.89 8.16 -16.33
C HIS A 78 -7.43 6.83 -15.72
N LEU A 79 -8.40 5.96 -15.38
CA LEU A 79 -8.11 4.63 -14.85
C LEU A 79 -7.25 3.85 -15.84
N GLY A 80 -6.17 3.22 -15.35
CA GLY A 80 -5.26 2.43 -16.18
C GLY A 80 -4.23 3.24 -16.97
N LYS A 81 -4.14 4.57 -16.76
CA LYS A 81 -3.06 5.39 -17.31
C LYS A 81 -1.70 4.88 -16.83
N VAL A 82 -0.83 4.52 -17.77
CA VAL A 82 0.59 4.30 -17.52
C VAL A 82 1.33 5.63 -17.66
N PHE A 83 2.05 6.02 -16.61
CA PHE A 83 2.82 7.25 -16.57
C PHE A 83 4.21 7.05 -17.18
N THR A 84 4.67 8.07 -17.89
CA THR A 84 6.06 8.15 -18.36
C THR A 84 6.88 9.02 -17.41
N ASN A 85 8.21 8.97 -17.50
CA ASN A 85 9.09 9.80 -16.64
C ASN A 85 8.76 11.31 -16.72
N ASN A 86 8.30 11.79 -17.89
CA ASN A 86 7.89 13.19 -18.07
C ASN A 86 6.56 13.54 -17.39
N GLU A 87 5.85 12.55 -16.85
CA GLU A 87 4.57 12.70 -16.15
C GLU A 87 4.69 12.41 -14.65
N LEU A 88 5.91 12.39 -14.10
CA LEU A 88 6.19 12.02 -12.71
C LEU A 88 5.35 12.84 -11.73
N ASP A 89 5.23 14.15 -11.91
CA ASP A 89 4.42 14.99 -11.02
C ASP A 89 2.93 14.59 -11.03
N LYS A 90 2.41 14.05 -12.13
CA LYS A 90 1.04 13.51 -12.18
C LYS A 90 0.95 12.15 -11.48
N TYR A 91 1.97 11.32 -11.61
CA TYR A 91 2.07 10.06 -10.88
C TYR A 91 2.12 10.29 -9.37
N GLU A 92 2.97 11.21 -8.88
CA GLU A 92 3.07 11.53 -7.45
C GLU A 92 1.77 12.06 -6.87
N ARG A 93 1.02 12.80 -7.69
CA ARG A 93 -0.32 13.27 -7.35
C ARG A 93 -1.32 12.13 -7.14
N GLU A 94 -1.27 11.09 -7.97
CA GLU A 94 -2.09 9.89 -7.79
C GLU A 94 -1.61 9.04 -6.60
N LEU A 95 -0.30 8.93 -6.38
CA LEU A 95 0.25 8.28 -5.20
C LEU A 95 -0.17 8.97 -3.91
N SER A 96 -0.12 10.30 -3.88
CA SER A 96 -0.54 11.08 -2.71
C SER A 96 -1.99 10.76 -2.31
N LEU A 97 -2.89 10.72 -3.31
CA LEU A 97 -4.29 10.33 -3.10
C LEU A 97 -4.40 8.89 -2.59
N LEU A 98 -3.69 7.95 -3.21
CA LEU A 98 -3.70 6.54 -2.82
C LEU A 98 -3.26 6.35 -1.37
N CYS A 99 -2.14 6.96 -0.98
CA CYS A 99 -1.60 6.86 0.38
C CYS A 99 -2.51 7.56 1.40
N SER A 100 -3.04 8.76 1.11
CA SER A 100 -4.03 9.41 1.98
C SER A 100 -5.29 8.55 2.17
N PHE A 101 -5.77 7.91 1.09
CA PHE A 101 -6.89 6.99 1.18
C PHE A 101 -6.55 5.77 2.05
N GLN A 102 -5.39 5.13 1.82
CA GLN A 102 -4.96 3.95 2.57
C GLN A 102 -4.80 4.23 4.07
N GLU A 103 -4.22 5.38 4.42
CA GLU A 103 -4.10 5.86 5.79
C GLU A 103 -5.49 6.01 6.44
N CYS A 104 -6.37 6.78 5.81
CA CYS A 104 -7.72 7.00 6.30
C CYS A 104 -8.52 5.69 6.43
N TYR A 105 -8.45 4.84 5.41
CA TYR A 105 -9.26 3.62 5.34
C TYR A 105 -8.84 2.63 6.43
N ARG A 106 -7.52 2.48 6.65
CA ARG A 106 -6.98 1.71 7.77
C ARG A 106 -7.46 2.25 9.11
N ASP A 107 -7.35 3.55 9.34
CA ASP A 107 -7.70 4.16 10.62
C ASP A 107 -9.21 4.08 10.89
N CYS A 108 -10.03 4.20 9.84
CA CYS A 108 -11.48 4.02 9.92
C CYS A 108 -11.88 2.55 10.16
N HIS A 109 -11.15 1.60 9.57
CA HIS A 109 -11.38 0.16 9.78
C HIS A 109 -11.20 -0.26 11.23
N LYS A 110 -10.16 0.25 11.89
CA LYS A 110 -9.75 -0.18 13.24
C LYS A 110 -10.91 -0.24 14.26
N PRO A 111 -11.67 0.84 14.52
CA PRO A 111 -12.76 0.79 15.50
C PRO A 111 -13.89 -0.16 15.10
N ILE A 112 -14.11 -0.40 13.80
CA ILE A 112 -15.13 -1.35 13.32
C ILE A 112 -14.71 -2.77 13.66
N LEU A 113 -13.44 -3.12 13.44
CA LEU A 113 -12.87 -4.43 13.74
C LEU A 113 -12.89 -4.70 15.25
N GLU A 114 -12.49 -3.72 16.07
CA GLU A 114 -12.50 -3.81 17.54
C GLU A 114 -13.91 -4.03 18.12
N GLN A 115 -14.95 -3.51 17.45
CA GLN A 115 -16.34 -3.63 17.90
C GLN A 115 -17.04 -4.90 17.39
N SER A 116 -16.63 -5.40 16.22
CA SER A 116 -17.37 -6.45 15.51
C SER A 116 -16.74 -7.84 15.66
N CYS A 117 -15.46 -7.91 16.00
CA CYS A 117 -14.72 -9.17 16.04
C CYS A 117 -14.21 -9.49 17.46
N PRO A 118 -13.97 -10.78 17.79
CA PRO A 118 -13.25 -11.14 19.01
C PRO A 118 -11.89 -10.46 19.07
N ARG A 119 -11.48 -9.94 20.24
CA ARG A 119 -10.27 -9.12 20.41
C ARG A 119 -9.03 -9.67 19.71
N VAL A 120 -8.70 -10.94 19.94
CA VAL A 120 -7.52 -11.59 19.32
C VAL A 120 -7.58 -11.59 17.80
N LEU A 121 -8.78 -11.77 17.24
CA LEU A 121 -8.99 -11.77 15.80
C LEU A 121 -9.00 -10.35 15.23
N ALA A 122 -9.56 -9.38 15.96
CA ALA A 122 -9.49 -7.97 15.62
C ALA A 122 -8.03 -7.49 15.56
N ASP A 123 -7.24 -7.77 16.60
CA ASP A 123 -5.82 -7.42 16.68
C ASP A 123 -5.04 -8.01 15.50
N ALA A 124 -5.21 -9.32 15.23
CA ALA A 124 -4.56 -9.97 14.09
C ALA A 124 -4.99 -9.39 12.72
N THR A 125 -6.23 -8.94 12.61
CA THR A 125 -6.76 -8.33 11.37
C THR A 125 -6.22 -6.91 11.19
N ILE A 126 -6.15 -6.13 12.26
CA ILE A 126 -5.56 -4.78 12.29
C ILE A 126 -4.08 -4.88 11.89
N ASP A 127 -3.33 -5.81 12.47
CA ASP A 127 -1.92 -6.04 12.15
C ASP A 127 -1.73 -6.41 10.68
N LEU A 128 -2.63 -7.22 10.12
CA LEU A 128 -2.59 -7.60 8.70
C LEU A 128 -2.83 -6.38 7.79
N ILE A 129 -3.82 -5.54 8.10
CA ILE A 129 -4.11 -4.32 7.33
C ILE A 129 -2.95 -3.34 7.44
N GLN A 130 -2.41 -3.13 8.65
CA GLN A 130 -1.24 -2.30 8.88
C GLN A 130 -0.04 -2.78 8.05
N ALA A 131 0.24 -4.09 8.06
CA ALA A 131 1.32 -4.68 7.29
C ALA A 131 1.12 -4.49 5.78
N TYR A 132 -0.11 -4.60 5.27
CA TYR A 132 -0.41 -4.36 3.85
C TYR A 132 -0.09 -2.92 3.45
N VAL A 133 -0.57 -1.95 4.23
CA VAL A 133 -0.35 -0.52 3.97
C VAL A 133 1.14 -0.17 4.08
N GLN A 134 1.82 -0.66 5.11
CA GLN A 134 3.26 -0.42 5.31
C GLN A 134 4.09 -0.99 4.17
N TRP A 135 3.88 -2.26 3.79
CA TRP A 135 4.66 -2.88 2.72
C TRP A 135 4.47 -2.18 1.38
N HIS A 136 3.25 -1.77 1.06
CA HIS A 136 2.98 -0.99 -0.13
C HIS A 136 3.72 0.35 -0.09
N ALA A 137 3.67 1.07 1.03
CA ALA A 137 4.36 2.34 1.20
C ALA A 137 5.89 2.18 1.15
N THR A 138 6.44 1.12 1.73
CA THR A 138 7.88 0.80 1.68
C THR A 138 8.34 0.50 0.25
N ASP A 139 7.57 -0.27 -0.53
CA ASP A 139 7.92 -0.55 -1.93
C ASP A 139 7.92 0.74 -2.79
N ILE A 140 6.96 1.64 -2.55
CA ILE A 140 6.95 2.98 -3.15
C ILE A 140 8.18 3.78 -2.72
N TYR A 141 8.51 3.77 -1.43
CA TYR A 141 9.67 4.49 -0.88
C TYR A 141 10.99 3.98 -1.50
N ASP A 142 11.18 2.67 -1.55
CA ASP A 142 12.36 2.03 -2.12
C ASP A 142 12.48 2.36 -3.62
N TRP A 143 11.37 2.37 -4.35
CA TRP A 143 11.36 2.80 -5.76
C TRP A 143 11.81 4.25 -5.93
N HIS A 144 11.40 5.16 -5.03
CA HIS A 144 11.83 6.56 -5.07
C HIS A 144 13.33 6.72 -4.78
N ILE A 145 13.88 5.94 -3.84
CA ILE A 145 15.33 5.90 -3.60
C ILE A 145 16.06 5.38 -4.84
N LEU A 146 15.65 4.23 -5.37
CA LEU A 146 16.33 3.55 -6.47
C LEU A 146 16.23 4.32 -7.80
N SER A 147 15.22 5.17 -7.95
CA SER A 147 15.04 6.04 -9.12
C SER A 147 15.63 7.45 -8.95
N GLU A 148 16.27 7.74 -7.82
CA GLU A 148 16.86 9.06 -7.49
C GLU A 148 15.82 10.20 -7.49
N ASN A 149 14.58 9.94 -7.07
CA ASN A 149 13.49 10.93 -6.98
C ASN A 149 12.90 11.05 -5.57
N ILE A 150 13.67 10.77 -4.52
CA ILE A 150 13.17 10.72 -3.13
C ILE A 150 12.53 12.04 -2.67
N GLU A 151 12.98 13.18 -3.20
CA GLU A 151 12.44 14.50 -2.94
C GLU A 151 11.02 14.71 -3.49
N LYS A 152 10.58 13.85 -4.42
CA LYS A 152 9.24 13.87 -5.00
C LYS A 152 8.25 12.95 -4.29
N LEU A 153 8.72 12.09 -3.39
CA LEU A 153 7.87 11.17 -2.65
C LEU A 153 6.79 11.94 -1.86
N PRO A 154 5.49 11.62 -2.04
CA PRO A 154 4.43 12.26 -1.27
C PRO A 154 4.59 11.99 0.22
N ILE A 155 4.43 13.05 1.03
CA ILE A 155 4.48 12.97 2.50
C ILE A 155 3.46 11.95 3.02
N SER A 156 2.27 11.86 2.40
CA SER A 156 1.26 10.86 2.78
C SER A 156 1.77 9.43 2.63
N CYS A 157 2.58 9.13 1.61
CA CYS A 157 3.22 7.82 1.45
C CYS A 157 4.38 7.62 2.42
N SER A 158 5.23 8.65 2.59
CA SER A 158 6.37 8.60 3.52
C SER A 158 5.95 8.24 4.94
N ARG A 159 4.89 8.87 5.48
CA ARG A 159 4.36 8.57 6.83
C ARG A 159 3.91 7.11 7.00
N LEU A 160 3.46 6.46 5.93
CA LEU A 160 2.92 5.11 5.98
C LEU A 160 3.99 4.03 6.03
N THR A 161 5.23 4.34 5.66
CA THR A 161 6.36 3.39 5.75
C THR A 161 6.64 2.94 7.18
N GLY A 162 6.24 3.75 8.18
CA GLY A 162 6.67 3.57 9.58
C GLY A 162 8.17 3.84 9.78
N TYR A 163 8.85 4.33 8.74
CA TYR A 163 10.26 4.71 8.77
C TYR A 163 10.39 6.07 9.45
N ASN A 164 11.29 6.16 10.44
CA ASN A 164 11.69 7.44 11.01
C ASN A 164 13.04 7.84 10.38
N PRO A 165 13.11 8.87 9.53
CA PRO A 165 14.34 9.27 8.85
C PRO A 165 15.49 9.59 9.82
N GLU A 166 15.18 10.03 11.04
CA GLU A 166 16.16 10.32 12.09
C GLU A 166 16.87 9.07 12.63
N GLU A 167 16.31 7.89 12.39
CA GLU A 167 16.85 6.60 12.83
C GLU A 167 17.57 5.84 11.72
N ASP A 168 17.52 6.32 10.46
CA ASP A 168 18.12 5.66 9.30
C ASP A 168 19.66 5.82 9.26
N PRO A 169 20.44 4.73 9.38
CA PRO A 169 21.89 4.78 9.28
C PRO A 169 22.40 5.19 7.89
N VAL A 170 21.66 4.85 6.83
CA VAL A 170 22.05 5.10 5.42
C VAL A 170 21.86 6.57 5.08
N LEU A 171 20.74 7.18 5.48
CA LEU A 171 20.53 8.63 5.28
C LEU A 171 21.50 9.47 6.12
N LYS A 172 21.89 9.01 7.33
CA LYS A 172 22.96 9.64 8.12
C LYS A 172 24.30 9.62 7.40
N ILE A 173 24.61 8.54 6.69
CA ILE A 173 25.84 8.45 5.89
C ILE A 173 25.76 9.39 4.69
N MET A 174 24.63 9.41 3.95
CA MET A 174 24.45 10.28 2.79
C MET A 174 24.51 11.77 3.16
N ASN A 175 23.94 12.17 4.30
CA ASN A 175 23.97 13.57 4.75
C ASN A 175 25.31 14.00 5.38
N ASN A 176 26.13 13.05 5.87
CA ASN A 176 27.46 13.33 6.42
C ASN A 176 28.59 13.35 5.37
N VAL A 177 28.27 13.12 4.09
CA VAL A 177 29.22 13.16 2.97
C VAL A 177 29.15 14.50 2.21
N THR A 178 28.45 15.50 2.77
CA THR A 178 28.41 16.90 2.28
C THR A 178 29.21 17.84 3.18
#